data_AF-A0A2T4WZJ7-F1
#
_entry.id   AF-A0A2T4WZJ7-F1
#
_cell.length_a   1.000
_cell.length_b   1.000
_cell.length_c   1.000
_cell.angle_alpha   90.00
_cell.angle_beta   90.00
_cell.angle_gamma   90.00
#
_symmetry.space_group_name_H-M   'P 1'
#
loop_
_entity.id
_entity.type
_entity.pdbx_description
1 polymer ?
#
loop_
_entity_poly.entity_id
_entity_poly.type
_entity_poly.pdbx_seq_one_letter_code
_entity_poly.pdbx_strand_id
1 'polypeptide(L)'
;MFIYAPIFFALFFLMKNFQENYKKALFKSSLVLLIPLFTFYSWSSLNEKNIGVFGSTYFLGFNLAQTATPFFELVPEENQTIRDIFVKHRDSIASQTSKSITMSIWAAHDELVYATHLKPPQLSKKLGDISIDLFKQHPDLYLKQVSISWLDFWTESILWKPKQIKSVAIKNILMGTWLYIQQWIALVINIMFLYFSIKHLKRIFKFRIKSFDFNLFLVSIVLLGSVAQAMITYGSNSRFSFPYFSLIIYFVFINLFTLKTKNAAHT
;
A
#
# COMPACT_ATOMS: atom_id res chain seq x y z
N MET A 1 4.27 5.24 -1.66
CA MET A 1 2.93 5.71 -1.24
C MET A 1 2.71 7.21 -1.51
N PHE A 2 3.35 8.14 -0.78
CA PHE A 2 3.09 9.59 -0.96
C PHE A 2 3.52 10.18 -2.31
N ILE A 3 4.46 9.54 -3.02
CA ILE A 3 4.86 9.97 -4.36
C ILE A 3 3.73 9.89 -5.40
N TYR A 4 2.77 8.98 -5.20
CA TYR A 4 1.64 8.83 -6.12
C TYR A 4 0.56 9.90 -5.90
N ALA A 5 0.52 10.55 -4.73
CA ALA A 5 -0.54 11.50 -4.42
C ALA A 5 -0.47 12.77 -5.31
N PRO A 6 0.71 13.39 -5.55
CA PRO A 6 0.81 14.51 -6.49
C PRO A 6 0.53 14.10 -7.94
N ILE A 7 0.96 12.89 -8.34
CA ILE A 7 0.67 12.33 -9.67
C ILE A 7 -0.85 12.20 -9.85
N PHE A 8 -1.52 11.59 -8.89
CA PHE A 8 -2.96 11.43 -8.91
C PHE A 8 -3.68 12.77 -8.92
N PHE A 9 -3.29 13.71 -8.06
CA PHE A 9 -3.89 15.03 -8.00
C PHE A 9 -3.74 15.79 -9.34
N ALA A 10 -2.56 15.76 -9.94
CA ALA A 10 -2.31 16.40 -11.23
C ALA A 10 -3.13 15.78 -12.36
N LEU A 11 -3.26 14.46 -12.39
CA LEU A 11 -4.11 13.75 -13.35
C LEU A 11 -5.59 14.08 -13.15
N PHE A 12 -6.07 14.06 -11.90
CA PHE A 12 -7.44 14.41 -11.57
C PHE A 12 -7.76 15.87 -11.97
N PHE A 13 -6.86 16.80 -11.65
CA PHE A 13 -6.98 18.19 -12.04
C PHE A 13 -6.98 18.38 -13.56
N LEU A 14 -6.11 17.65 -14.27
CA LEU A 14 -6.03 17.68 -15.73
C LEU A 14 -7.37 17.23 -16.33
N MET A 15 -7.85 16.05 -15.92
CA MET A 15 -9.10 15.47 -16.43
C MET A 15 -10.31 16.36 -16.13
N LYS A 16 -10.38 16.94 -14.92
CA LYS A 16 -11.47 17.83 -14.52
C LYS A 16 -11.57 19.07 -15.40
N ASN A 17 -10.44 19.68 -15.76
CA ASN A 17 -10.42 20.96 -16.48
C ASN A 17 -10.13 20.80 -17.98
N PHE A 18 -10.01 19.56 -18.48
CA PHE A 18 -9.60 19.29 -19.86
C PHE A 18 -10.57 19.86 -20.89
N GLN A 19 -11.89 19.71 -20.63
CA GLN A 19 -12.94 20.16 -21.54
C GLN A 19 -13.11 21.68 -21.55
N GLU A 20 -12.77 22.36 -20.45
CA GLU A 20 -12.90 23.82 -20.35
C GLU A 20 -11.72 24.55 -20.98
N ASN A 21 -10.48 24.15 -20.65
CA ASN A 21 -9.27 24.76 -21.19
C ASN A 21 -8.05 23.84 -21.03
N TYR A 22 -7.82 22.97 -22.00
CA TYR A 22 -6.76 21.96 -21.95
C TYR A 22 -5.35 22.58 -21.76
N LYS A 23 -5.04 23.73 -22.37
CA LYS A 23 -3.73 24.38 -22.23
C LYS A 23 -3.47 24.83 -20.80
N LYS A 24 -4.46 25.50 -20.19
CA LYS A 24 -4.39 25.95 -18.79
C LYS A 24 -4.37 24.77 -17.83
N ALA A 25 -5.14 23.72 -18.12
CA ALA A 25 -5.16 22.49 -17.34
C ALA A 25 -3.80 21.80 -17.36
N LEU A 26 -3.19 21.62 -18.54
CA LEU A 26 -1.85 21.06 -18.70
C LEU A 26 -0.80 21.88 -17.94
N PHE A 27 -0.79 23.21 -18.13
CA PHE A 27 0.18 24.07 -17.46
C PHE A 27 0.10 23.97 -15.92
N LYS A 28 -1.10 24.04 -15.37
CA LYS A 28 -1.33 23.93 -13.92
C LYS A 28 -1.00 22.53 -13.38
N SER A 29 -1.41 21.47 -14.08
CA SER A 29 -1.05 20.10 -13.68
C SER A 29 0.46 19.89 -13.69
N SER A 30 1.16 20.39 -14.71
CA SER A 30 2.62 20.35 -14.77
C SER A 30 3.26 21.12 -13.61
N LEU A 31 2.77 22.32 -13.29
CA LEU A 31 3.23 23.10 -12.14
C LEU A 31 3.10 22.33 -10.82
N VAL A 32 1.99 21.62 -10.61
CA VAL A 32 1.78 20.81 -9.40
C VAL A 32 2.78 19.65 -9.33
N LEU A 33 3.20 19.09 -10.47
CA LEU A 33 4.14 17.98 -10.52
C LEU A 33 5.61 18.40 -10.41
N LEU A 34 5.95 19.64 -10.78
CA LEU A 34 7.34 20.10 -10.82
C LEU A 34 8.03 19.93 -9.47
N ILE A 35 7.43 20.45 -8.38
CA ILE A 35 8.05 20.42 -7.05
C ILE A 35 8.22 18.97 -6.56
N PRO A 36 7.18 18.12 -6.52
CA PRO A 36 7.32 16.75 -6.04
C PRO A 36 8.27 15.89 -6.86
N LEU A 37 8.26 16.02 -8.20
CA LEU A 37 9.17 15.28 -9.06
C LEU A 37 10.62 15.73 -8.87
N PHE A 38 10.85 17.04 -8.78
CA PHE A 38 12.17 17.59 -8.50
C PHE A 38 12.70 17.12 -7.14
N THR A 39 11.88 17.18 -6.09
CA THR A 39 12.26 16.69 -4.75
C THR A 39 12.56 15.19 -4.78
N PHE A 40 11.72 14.38 -5.43
CA PHE A 40 11.95 12.94 -5.54
C PHE A 40 13.22 12.61 -6.32
N TYR A 41 13.45 13.27 -7.45
CA TYR A 41 14.65 13.08 -8.25
C TYR A 41 15.91 13.49 -7.49
N SER A 42 15.87 14.65 -6.82
CA SER A 42 16.99 15.15 -6.02
C SER A 42 17.35 14.18 -4.89
N TRP A 43 16.34 13.67 -4.17
CA TRP A 43 16.54 12.69 -3.11
C TRP A 43 17.06 11.35 -3.64
N SER A 44 16.50 10.84 -4.74
CA SER A 44 16.93 9.58 -5.35
C SER A 44 18.36 9.66 -5.89
N SER A 45 18.74 10.81 -6.46
CA SER A 45 20.12 11.09 -6.90
C SER A 45 21.09 11.15 -5.73
N LEU A 46 20.67 11.70 -4.59
CA LEU A 46 21.47 11.69 -3.37
C LEU A 46 21.68 10.26 -2.86
N ASN A 47 20.65 9.42 -2.87
CA ASN A 47 20.77 8.01 -2.50
C ASN A 47 21.68 7.24 -3.47
N GLU A 48 21.57 7.48 -4.78
CA GLU A 48 22.46 6.84 -5.75
C GLU A 48 23.93 7.14 -5.47
N LYS A 49 24.26 8.41 -5.18
CA LYS A 49 25.64 8.82 -4.84
C LYS A 49 26.16 8.21 -3.54
N ASN A 50 25.31 8.08 -2.52
CA ASN A 50 25.75 7.64 -1.18
C ASN A 50 25.67 6.12 -0.97
N ILE A 51 24.69 5.46 -1.57
CA ILE A 51 24.40 4.03 -1.33
C ILE A 51 24.27 3.19 -2.61
N GLY A 52 24.46 3.78 -3.80
CA GLY A 52 24.48 3.06 -5.08
C GLY A 52 23.11 2.63 -5.59
N VAL A 53 22.02 3.16 -5.03
CA VAL A 53 20.64 2.82 -5.40
C VAL A 53 19.83 4.08 -5.66
N PHE A 54 19.33 4.23 -6.89
CA PHE A 54 18.40 5.30 -7.25
C PHE A 54 16.98 4.95 -6.78
N GLY A 55 16.49 5.66 -5.76
CA GLY A 55 15.12 5.52 -5.28
C GLY A 55 14.91 6.25 -3.96
N SER A 56 13.66 6.27 -3.45
CA SER A 56 13.36 6.94 -2.18
C SER A 56 13.97 6.25 -0.95
N THR A 57 14.23 4.95 -1.06
CA THR A 57 14.82 4.12 -0.02
C THR A 57 15.40 2.86 -0.67
N TYR A 58 16.45 2.30 -0.08
CA TYR A 58 16.91 0.99 -0.52
C TYR A 58 15.95 -0.12 -0.08
N PHE A 59 14.99 0.10 0.82
CA PHE A 59 14.06 -0.95 1.27
C PHE A 59 13.08 -1.46 0.20
N LEU A 60 13.01 -0.82 -0.96
CA LEU A 60 12.09 -1.20 -2.02
C LEU A 60 12.27 -2.67 -2.44
N GLY A 61 13.50 -3.11 -2.68
CA GLY A 61 13.77 -4.48 -3.11
C GLY A 61 13.41 -5.53 -2.07
N PHE A 62 13.62 -5.25 -0.78
CA PHE A 62 13.11 -6.09 0.30
C PHE A 62 11.57 -6.19 0.29
N ASN A 63 10.85 -5.07 0.08
CA ASN A 63 9.38 -5.10 0.01
C ASN A 63 8.87 -5.91 -1.20
N LEU A 64 9.55 -5.81 -2.35
CA LEU A 64 9.23 -6.63 -3.52
C LEU A 64 9.48 -8.12 -3.22
N ALA A 65 10.58 -8.46 -2.55
CA ALA A 65 10.87 -9.84 -2.15
C ALA A 65 9.87 -10.39 -1.13
N GLN A 66 9.34 -9.56 -0.23
CA GLN A 66 8.21 -9.95 0.63
C GLN A 66 6.99 -10.36 -0.22
N THR A 67 6.71 -9.63 -1.30
CA THR A 67 5.62 -9.93 -2.22
C THR A 67 5.90 -11.19 -3.05
N ALA A 68 7.16 -11.48 -3.38
CA ALA A 68 7.55 -12.70 -4.09
C ALA A 68 7.67 -13.95 -3.19
N THR A 69 7.69 -13.78 -1.87
CA THR A 69 7.95 -14.85 -0.89
C THR A 69 7.18 -16.17 -1.11
N PRO A 70 5.86 -16.16 -1.43
CA PRO A 70 5.09 -17.41 -1.56
C PRO A 70 5.52 -18.31 -2.72
N PHE A 71 6.28 -17.78 -3.68
CA PHE A 71 6.71 -18.50 -4.88
C PHE A 71 8.20 -18.25 -5.18
N PHE A 72 8.96 -17.90 -4.15
CA PHE A 72 10.39 -17.58 -4.26
C PHE A 72 11.25 -18.80 -4.64
N GLU A 73 10.73 -20.02 -4.50
CA GLU A 73 11.35 -21.26 -4.98
C GLU A 73 11.48 -21.35 -6.50
N LEU A 74 10.74 -20.52 -7.24
CA LEU A 74 10.78 -20.47 -8.71
C LEU A 74 11.97 -19.65 -9.25
N VAL A 75 12.82 -19.12 -8.37
CA VAL A 75 14.01 -18.37 -8.77
C VAL A 75 14.96 -19.28 -9.58
N PRO A 76 15.44 -18.82 -10.76
CA PRO A 76 16.39 -19.57 -11.59
C PRO A 76 17.71 -19.91 -10.88
N GLU A 77 18.42 -20.91 -11.41
CA GLU A 77 19.69 -21.41 -10.84
C GLU A 77 20.76 -20.33 -10.69
N GLU A 78 20.76 -19.31 -11.56
CA GLU A 78 21.68 -18.17 -11.49
C GLU A 78 21.68 -17.46 -10.11
N ASN A 79 20.57 -17.53 -9.38
CA ASN A 79 20.40 -16.95 -8.05
C ASN A 79 20.08 -18.01 -6.99
N GLN A 80 20.50 -19.27 -7.22
CA GLN A 80 20.23 -20.41 -6.34
C GLN A 80 20.60 -20.16 -4.88
N THR A 81 21.78 -19.58 -4.61
CA THR A 81 22.21 -19.32 -3.22
C THR A 81 21.21 -18.42 -2.47
N ILE A 82 20.71 -17.37 -3.13
CA ILE A 82 19.71 -16.46 -2.54
C ILE A 82 18.39 -17.21 -2.35
N ARG A 83 17.95 -17.96 -3.37
CA ARG A 83 16.72 -18.76 -3.34
C ARG A 83 16.72 -19.72 -2.16
N ASP A 84 17.75 -20.56 -2.07
CA ASP A 84 17.78 -21.69 -1.13
C ASP A 84 17.81 -21.18 0.31
N ILE A 85 18.58 -20.11 0.59
CA ILE A 85 18.58 -19.44 1.91
C ILE A 85 17.19 -18.87 2.20
N PHE A 86 16.61 -18.12 1.27
CA PHE A 86 15.31 -17.47 1.48
C PHE A 86 14.22 -18.51 1.76
N VAL A 87 14.12 -19.55 0.93
CA VAL A 87 13.13 -20.62 1.02
C VAL A 87 13.27 -21.39 2.33
N LYS A 88 14.50 -21.72 2.74
CA LYS A 88 14.79 -22.35 4.05
C LYS A 88 14.20 -21.55 5.22
N HIS A 89 14.43 -20.24 5.25
CA HIS A 89 13.89 -19.37 6.31
C HIS A 89 12.36 -19.26 6.24
N ARG A 90 11.81 -19.20 5.03
CA ARG A 90 10.36 -19.18 4.83
C ARG A 90 9.67 -20.42 5.35
N ASP A 91 10.17 -21.59 4.97
CA ASP A 91 9.55 -22.86 5.33
C ASP A 91 9.69 -23.12 6.84
N SER A 92 10.81 -22.70 7.44
CA SER A 92 11.00 -22.68 8.89
C SER A 92 9.92 -21.84 9.61
N ILE A 93 9.67 -20.61 9.16
CA ILE A 93 8.62 -19.75 9.75
C ILE A 93 7.23 -20.32 9.55
N ALA A 94 6.93 -20.81 8.34
CA ALA A 94 5.65 -21.42 8.02
C ALA A 94 5.32 -22.62 8.93
N SER A 95 6.35 -23.36 9.36
CA SER A 95 6.19 -24.50 10.29
C SER A 95 5.97 -24.09 11.75
N GLN A 96 6.47 -22.92 12.18
CA GLN A 96 6.49 -22.51 13.59
C GLN A 96 5.30 -21.64 13.99
N THR A 97 4.71 -20.88 13.07
CA THR A 97 3.60 -19.99 13.40
C THR A 97 2.75 -19.73 12.16
N SER A 98 1.44 -19.52 12.34
CA SER A 98 0.58 -18.91 11.32
C SER A 98 0.94 -17.44 11.00
N LYS A 99 2.04 -16.91 11.57
CA LYS A 99 2.55 -15.57 11.30
C LYS A 99 3.02 -15.50 9.86
N SER A 100 2.66 -14.39 9.24
CA SER A 100 2.89 -14.11 7.83
C SER A 100 4.34 -14.42 7.43
N ILE A 101 4.48 -15.38 6.52
CA ILE A 101 5.72 -15.74 5.80
C ILE A 101 6.46 -14.52 5.23
N THR A 102 5.81 -13.35 5.16
CA THR A 102 6.41 -12.06 4.78
C THR A 102 7.59 -11.64 5.64
N MET A 103 7.74 -12.16 6.87
CA MET A 103 8.90 -11.85 7.71
C MET A 103 10.14 -12.67 7.37
N SER A 104 10.04 -13.63 6.45
CA SER A 104 11.14 -14.53 6.07
C SER A 104 12.36 -13.81 5.55
N ILE A 105 12.17 -12.70 4.83
CA ILE A 105 13.30 -11.91 4.35
C ILE A 105 14.14 -11.31 5.49
N TRP A 106 13.50 -10.93 6.59
CA TRP A 106 14.21 -10.37 7.74
C TRP A 106 14.91 -11.46 8.55
N ALA A 107 14.35 -12.66 8.59
CA ALA A 107 15.02 -13.82 9.19
C ALA A 107 16.22 -14.28 8.33
N ALA A 108 16.09 -14.21 7.00
CA ALA A 108 17.13 -14.58 6.05
C ALA A 108 18.23 -13.51 5.89
N HIS A 109 17.99 -12.27 6.34
CA HIS A 109 18.82 -11.11 6.01
C HIS A 109 20.31 -11.33 6.31
N ASP A 110 20.64 -11.77 7.53
CA ASP A 110 22.05 -11.88 7.94
C ASP A 110 22.78 -13.02 7.22
N GLU A 111 22.09 -14.16 6.99
CA GLU A 111 22.63 -15.28 6.20
C GLU A 111 22.82 -14.88 4.73
N LEU A 112 21.89 -14.11 4.16
CA LEU A 112 22.01 -13.57 2.80
C LEU A 112 23.20 -12.60 2.68
N VAL A 113 23.36 -11.65 3.60
CA VAL A 113 24.50 -10.72 3.60
C VAL A 113 25.82 -11.48 3.71
N TYR A 114 25.88 -12.49 4.60
CA TYR A 114 27.07 -13.32 4.77
C TYR A 114 27.40 -14.12 3.50
N ALA A 115 26.42 -14.81 2.93
CA ALA A 115 26.62 -15.71 1.79
C ALA A 115 26.89 -14.97 0.46
N THR A 116 26.26 -13.81 0.24
CA THR A 116 26.44 -13.06 -1.01
C THR A 116 27.55 -12.02 -0.95
N HIS A 117 28.09 -11.74 0.25
CA HIS A 117 29.03 -10.63 0.51
C HIS A 117 28.54 -9.26 0.02
N LEU A 118 27.23 -9.09 -0.13
CA LEU A 118 26.64 -7.85 -0.62
C LEU A 118 26.37 -6.92 0.56
N LYS A 119 26.61 -5.63 0.35
CA LYS A 119 26.13 -4.62 1.30
C LYS A 119 24.60 -4.58 1.29
N PRO A 120 23.92 -4.20 2.39
CA PRO A 120 22.45 -4.20 2.44
C PRO A 120 21.74 -3.46 1.30
N PRO A 121 22.22 -2.30 0.81
CA PRO A 121 21.61 -1.65 -0.37
C PRO A 121 21.73 -2.48 -1.65
N GLN A 122 22.87 -3.14 -1.87
CA GLN A 122 23.12 -4.00 -3.02
C GLN A 122 22.31 -5.29 -2.96
N LEU A 123 22.22 -5.90 -1.77
CA LEU A 123 21.37 -7.06 -1.53
C LEU A 123 19.91 -6.71 -1.83
N SER A 124 19.42 -5.56 -1.35
CA SER A 124 18.07 -5.11 -1.66
C SER A 124 17.86 -4.94 -3.16
N LYS A 125 18.78 -4.27 -3.87
CA LYS A 125 18.69 -4.13 -5.32
C LYS A 125 18.58 -5.51 -6.00
N LYS A 126 19.46 -6.44 -5.65
CA LYS A 126 19.48 -7.80 -6.20
C LYS A 126 18.17 -8.56 -5.94
N LEU A 127 17.62 -8.45 -4.73
CA LEU A 127 16.32 -9.02 -4.37
C LEU A 127 15.18 -8.39 -5.15
N GLY A 128 15.23 -7.08 -5.37
CA GLY A 128 14.27 -6.36 -6.19
C GLY A 128 14.27 -6.84 -7.64
N ASP A 129 15.46 -6.98 -8.24
CA ASP A 129 15.62 -7.47 -9.61
C ASP A 129 15.06 -8.90 -9.76
N ILE A 130 15.44 -9.81 -8.84
CA ILE A 130 14.91 -11.19 -8.80
C ILE A 130 13.39 -11.19 -8.69
N SER A 131 12.83 -10.36 -7.79
CA SER A 131 11.38 -10.31 -7.56
C SER A 131 10.62 -9.81 -8.79
N ILE A 132 11.15 -8.78 -9.47
CA ILE A 132 10.56 -8.24 -10.70
C ILE A 132 10.57 -9.30 -11.80
N ASP A 133 11.64 -10.06 -11.94
CA ASP A 133 11.71 -11.11 -12.95
C ASP A 133 10.76 -12.26 -12.64
N LEU A 134 10.61 -12.64 -11.37
CA LEU A 134 9.55 -13.57 -10.95
C LEU A 134 8.15 -13.05 -11.29
N PHE A 135 7.86 -11.76 -11.06
CA PHE A 135 6.55 -11.19 -11.39
C PHE A 135 6.25 -11.21 -12.89
N LYS A 136 7.27 -11.04 -13.73
CA LYS A 136 7.14 -11.13 -15.19
C LYS A 136 6.91 -12.58 -15.64
N GLN A 137 7.59 -13.55 -15.03
CA GLN A 137 7.49 -14.96 -15.39
C GLN A 137 6.21 -15.62 -14.85
N HIS A 138 5.72 -15.17 -13.70
CA HIS A 138 4.55 -15.72 -13.00
C HIS A 138 3.54 -14.61 -12.63
N PRO A 139 2.94 -13.92 -13.61
CA PRO A 139 2.03 -12.79 -13.37
C PRO A 139 0.76 -13.19 -12.62
N ASP A 140 0.32 -14.45 -12.74
CA ASP A 140 -0.82 -15.03 -12.03
C ASP A 140 -0.55 -15.15 -10.53
N LEU A 141 0.63 -15.66 -10.15
CA LEU A 141 1.06 -15.76 -8.75
C LEU A 141 1.26 -14.38 -8.13
N TYR A 142 1.84 -13.45 -8.89
CA TYR A 142 1.94 -12.05 -8.47
C TYR A 142 0.56 -11.44 -8.23
N LEU A 143 -0.39 -11.59 -9.18
CA LEU A 143 -1.74 -11.03 -9.03
C LEU A 143 -2.50 -11.63 -7.85
N LYS A 144 -2.35 -12.94 -7.60
CA LYS A 144 -2.89 -13.59 -6.40
C LYS A 144 -2.33 -12.93 -5.14
N GLN A 145 -1.03 -12.66 -5.11
CA GLN A 145 -0.39 -12.08 -3.95
C GLN A 145 -0.73 -10.59 -3.74
N VAL A 146 -0.85 -9.82 -4.82
CA VAL A 146 -1.37 -8.45 -4.77
C VAL A 146 -2.80 -8.43 -4.24
N SER A 147 -3.64 -9.40 -4.65
CA SER A 147 -5.02 -9.50 -4.16
C SER A 147 -5.09 -9.78 -2.66
N ILE A 148 -4.25 -10.69 -2.16
CA ILE A 148 -4.13 -10.96 -0.72
C ILE A 148 -3.66 -9.71 0.03
N SER A 149 -2.63 -9.03 -0.48
CA SER A 149 -2.13 -7.79 0.12
C SER A 149 -3.17 -6.67 0.11
N TRP A 150 -3.96 -6.57 -0.96
CA TRP A 150 -5.03 -5.57 -1.06
C TRP A 150 -6.17 -5.84 -0.08
N LEU A 151 -6.53 -7.10 0.15
CA LEU A 151 -7.49 -7.45 1.21
C LEU A 151 -6.94 -7.11 2.60
N ASP A 152 -5.66 -7.39 2.87
CA ASP A 152 -4.99 -7.04 4.13
C ASP A 152 -5.01 -5.52 4.39
N PHE A 153 -4.92 -4.68 3.35
CA PHE A 153 -5.01 -3.23 3.49
C PHE A 153 -6.30 -2.75 4.19
N TRP A 154 -7.43 -3.40 3.92
CA TRP A 154 -8.73 -3.02 4.50
C TRP A 154 -8.94 -3.54 5.91
N THR A 155 -8.00 -4.36 6.41
CA THR A 155 -8.00 -4.80 7.80
C THR A 155 -7.29 -3.78 8.69
N GLU A 156 -7.59 -3.83 9.98
CA GLU A 156 -7.07 -2.87 10.95
C GLU A 156 -5.85 -3.44 11.67
N SER A 157 -4.72 -2.74 11.56
CA SER A 157 -3.55 -3.02 12.40
C SER A 157 -3.02 -1.74 13.01
N ILE A 158 -3.10 -1.64 14.34
CA ILE A 158 -2.29 -0.69 15.08
C ILE A 158 -1.04 -1.42 15.56
N LEU A 159 0.12 -0.78 15.37
CA LEU A 159 1.39 -1.21 15.94
C LEU A 159 1.38 -0.99 17.46
N TRP A 160 0.75 -1.92 18.15
CA TRP A 160 0.64 -1.92 19.60
C TRP A 160 1.92 -2.47 20.25
N LYS A 161 2.48 -1.74 21.22
CA LYS A 161 3.57 -2.22 22.09
C LYS A 161 3.09 -2.36 23.54
N PRO A 162 2.15 -3.30 23.83
CA PRO A 162 1.47 -3.40 25.12
C PRO A 162 2.43 -3.66 26.28
N LYS A 163 3.60 -4.25 26.00
CA LYS A 163 4.65 -4.52 26.99
C LYS A 163 5.31 -3.26 27.57
N GLN A 164 5.14 -2.11 26.91
CA GLN A 164 5.69 -0.84 27.37
C GLN A 164 4.78 -0.11 28.38
N ILE A 165 3.52 -0.55 28.51
CA ILE A 165 2.56 0.04 29.44
C ILE A 165 2.75 -0.61 30.82
N LYS A 166 3.28 0.16 31.77
CA LYS A 166 3.58 -0.34 33.13
C LYS A 166 2.31 -0.64 33.94
N SER A 167 1.28 0.20 33.81
CA SER A 167 0.02 0.01 34.55
C SER A 167 -0.83 -1.08 33.90
N VAL A 168 -1.08 -2.15 34.65
CA VAL A 168 -1.91 -3.29 34.21
C VAL A 168 -3.34 -2.85 33.91
N ALA A 169 -3.92 -1.97 34.75
CA ALA A 169 -5.27 -1.47 34.55
C ALA A 169 -5.40 -0.67 33.24
N ILE A 170 -4.48 0.28 33.00
CA ILE A 170 -4.47 1.09 31.78
C ILE A 170 -4.25 0.21 30.55
N LYS A 171 -3.31 -0.74 30.63
CA LYS A 171 -3.05 -1.71 29.57
C LYS A 171 -4.31 -2.49 29.22
N ASN A 172 -5.02 -3.02 30.21
CA ASN A 172 -6.22 -3.82 30.01
C ASN A 172 -7.37 -2.99 29.41
N ILE A 173 -7.57 -1.76 29.88
CA ILE A 173 -8.61 -0.85 29.34
C ILE A 173 -8.32 -0.55 27.87
N LEU A 174 -7.10 -0.11 27.56
CA LEU A 174 -6.71 0.24 26.19
C LEU A 174 -6.75 -0.98 25.26
N MET A 175 -6.26 -2.14 25.70
CA MET A 175 -6.32 -3.38 24.92
C MET A 175 -7.76 -3.85 24.71
N GLY A 176 -8.59 -3.81 25.76
CA GLY A 176 -10.00 -4.19 25.66
C GLY A 176 -10.76 -3.26 24.72
N THR A 177 -10.55 -1.95 24.83
CA THR A 177 -11.18 -0.96 23.95
C THR A 177 -10.77 -1.17 22.49
N TRP A 178 -9.49 -1.47 22.26
CA TRP A 178 -8.99 -1.77 20.92
C TRP A 178 -9.61 -3.04 20.35
N LEU A 179 -9.48 -4.17 21.06
CA LEU A 179 -9.87 -5.50 20.58
C LEU A 179 -11.38 -5.69 20.42
N TYR A 180 -12.17 -5.11 21.33
CA TYR A 180 -13.62 -5.35 21.36
C TYR A 180 -14.44 -4.25 20.71
N ILE A 181 -13.91 -3.03 20.54
CA ILE A 181 -14.69 -1.89 20.07
C ILE A 181 -14.06 -1.27 18.81
N GLN A 182 -12.85 -0.72 18.92
CA GLN A 182 -12.27 0.10 17.86
C GLN A 182 -11.98 -0.69 16.57
N GLN A 183 -11.48 -1.93 16.69
CA GLN A 183 -11.22 -2.78 15.53
C GLN A 183 -12.49 -3.07 14.72
N TRP A 184 -13.60 -3.39 15.40
CA TRP A 184 -14.87 -3.68 14.73
C TRP A 184 -15.50 -2.44 14.11
N ILE A 185 -15.46 -1.31 14.80
CA ILE A 185 -15.94 -0.03 14.25
C ILE A 185 -15.18 0.33 12.99
N ALA A 186 -13.85 0.25 13.02
CA ALA A 186 -13.01 0.60 11.88
C ALA A 186 -13.20 -0.38 10.70
N LEU A 187 -13.34 -1.68 10.96
CA LEU A 187 -13.71 -2.66 9.93
C LEU A 187 -15.06 -2.32 9.27
N VAL A 188 -16.08 -1.98 10.05
CA VAL A 188 -17.40 -1.59 9.52
C VAL A 188 -17.28 -0.32 8.67
N ILE A 189 -16.53 0.69 9.13
CA ILE A 189 -16.27 1.92 8.37
C ILE A 189 -15.60 1.60 7.02
N ASN A 190 -14.59 0.72 7.00
CA ASN A 190 -13.91 0.31 5.77
C ASN A 190 -14.85 -0.41 4.79
N ILE A 191 -15.70 -1.32 5.30
CA ILE A 191 -16.72 -2.01 4.50
C ILE A 191 -17.72 -1.02 3.91
N MET A 192 -18.20 -0.06 4.71
CA MET A 192 -19.12 0.97 4.26
C MET A 192 -18.49 1.88 3.20
N PHE A 193 -17.21 2.22 3.37
CA PHE A 193 -16.46 2.98 2.38
C PHE A 193 -16.40 2.25 1.04
N LEU A 194 -16.05 0.96 1.04
CA LEU A 194 -16.02 0.14 -0.18
C LEU A 194 -17.39 0.06 -0.84
N TYR A 195 -18.45 -0.17 -0.05
CA TYR A 195 -19.82 -0.21 -0.55
C TYR A 195 -20.24 1.12 -1.21
N PHE A 196 -20.05 2.26 -0.54
CA PHE A 196 -20.39 3.57 -1.09
C PHE A 196 -19.52 3.93 -2.30
N SER A 197 -18.24 3.55 -2.29
CA SER A 197 -17.33 3.73 -3.42
C SER A 197 -17.82 2.97 -4.65
N ILE A 198 -18.18 1.69 -4.51
CA ILE A 198 -18.73 0.88 -5.62
C ILE A 198 -20.03 1.51 -6.15
N LYS A 199 -20.93 1.94 -5.27
CA LYS A 199 -22.18 2.62 -5.67
C LYS A 199 -21.91 3.91 -6.43
N HIS A 200 -20.97 4.71 -5.97
CA HIS A 200 -20.59 5.97 -6.60
C HIS A 200 -19.95 5.74 -7.98
N LEU A 201 -18.99 4.80 -8.08
CA LEU A 201 -18.35 4.42 -9.33
C LEU A 201 -19.37 3.86 -10.35
N LYS A 202 -20.26 2.94 -9.95
CA LYS A 202 -21.32 2.41 -10.84
C LYS A 202 -22.21 3.52 -11.40
N ARG A 203 -22.58 4.50 -10.59
CA ARG A 203 -23.37 5.66 -11.03
C ARG A 203 -22.62 6.45 -12.10
N ILE A 204 -21.33 6.70 -11.89
CA ILE A 204 -20.49 7.44 -12.83
C ILE A 204 -20.33 6.69 -14.16
N PHE A 205 -20.07 5.38 -14.12
CA PHE A 205 -19.99 4.57 -15.34
C PHE A 205 -21.33 4.53 -16.10
N LYS A 206 -22.46 4.44 -15.39
CA LYS A 206 -23.80 4.42 -16.01
C LYS A 206 -24.19 5.74 -16.67
N PHE A 207 -23.89 6.88 -16.02
CA PHE A 207 -24.32 8.20 -16.51
C PHE A 207 -23.24 8.95 -17.33
N ARG A 208 -22.11 8.29 -17.60
CA ARG A 208 -20.85 8.87 -18.09
C ARG A 208 -20.30 9.91 -17.10
N ILE A 209 -18.97 10.07 -17.03
CA ILE A 209 -18.35 11.09 -16.18
C ILE A 209 -18.79 12.46 -16.70
N LYS A 210 -19.82 13.04 -16.08
CA LYS A 210 -20.31 14.39 -16.40
C LYS A 210 -19.59 15.47 -15.59
N SER A 211 -19.09 15.12 -14.41
CA SER A 211 -18.31 16.03 -13.56
C SER A 211 -17.37 15.26 -12.65
N PHE A 212 -16.16 15.81 -12.47
CA PHE A 212 -15.18 15.34 -11.49
C PHE A 212 -15.42 16.06 -10.17
N ASP A 213 -16.30 15.47 -9.35
CA ASP A 213 -16.64 16.00 -8.03
C ASP A 213 -15.60 15.60 -6.96
N PHE A 214 -15.70 16.22 -5.78
CA PHE A 214 -14.78 15.94 -4.68
C PHE A 214 -14.92 14.52 -4.12
N ASN A 215 -16.11 13.92 -4.22
CA ASN A 215 -16.35 12.54 -3.79
C ASN A 215 -15.58 11.55 -4.66
N LEU A 216 -15.57 11.74 -5.97
CA LEU A 216 -14.78 10.95 -6.90
C LEU A 216 -13.28 11.10 -6.64
N PHE A 217 -12.82 12.31 -6.32
CA PHE A 217 -11.43 12.54 -5.90
C PHE A 217 -11.06 11.69 -4.68
N LEU A 218 -11.89 11.73 -3.63
CA LEU A 218 -11.68 10.97 -2.38
C LEU A 218 -11.70 9.46 -2.61
N VAL A 219 -12.70 8.95 -3.34
CA VAL A 219 -12.78 7.53 -3.67
C VAL A 219 -11.55 7.09 -4.44
N SER A 220 -11.15 7.87 -5.44
CA SER A 220 -10.03 7.52 -6.32
C SER A 220 -8.69 7.56 -5.59
N ILE A 221 -8.41 8.58 -4.76
CA ILE A 221 -7.13 8.67 -4.05
C ILE A 221 -6.94 7.52 -3.04
N VAL A 222 -8.03 7.11 -2.37
CA VAL A 222 -7.99 6.00 -1.41
C VAL A 222 -7.87 4.65 -2.14
N LEU A 223 -8.69 4.40 -3.17
CA LEU A 223 -8.64 3.14 -3.91
C LEU A 223 -7.33 2.96 -4.66
N LEU A 224 -6.86 3.98 -5.40
CA LEU A 224 -5.56 3.91 -6.09
C LEU A 224 -4.42 3.80 -5.09
N GLY A 225 -4.49 4.51 -3.97
CA GLY A 225 -3.53 4.37 -2.88
C GLY A 225 -3.45 2.94 -2.34
N SER A 226 -4.61 2.31 -2.09
CA SER A 226 -4.70 0.94 -1.60
C SER A 226 -4.10 -0.08 -2.57
N VAL A 227 -4.39 0.06 -3.87
CA VAL A 227 -3.88 -0.84 -4.92
C VAL A 227 -2.39 -0.63 -5.13
N ALA A 228 -1.94 0.62 -5.28
CA ALA A 228 -0.52 0.94 -5.46
C ALA A 228 0.33 0.43 -4.28
N GLN A 229 -0.24 0.44 -3.07
CA GLN A 229 0.44 -0.10 -1.91
C GLN A 229 0.50 -1.64 -1.94
N ALA A 230 -0.62 -2.30 -2.26
CA ALA A 230 -0.69 -3.75 -2.37
C ALA A 230 0.23 -4.34 -3.46
N MET A 231 0.54 -3.56 -4.50
CA MET A 231 1.46 -3.96 -5.57
C MET A 231 2.93 -4.07 -5.13
N ILE A 232 3.33 -3.33 -4.09
CA ILE A 232 4.75 -3.13 -3.74
C ILE A 232 5.10 -3.77 -2.40
N THR A 233 4.14 -3.90 -1.49
CA THR A 233 4.38 -4.39 -0.14
C THR A 233 3.43 -5.54 0.17
N TYR A 234 3.96 -6.60 0.75
CA TYR A 234 3.18 -7.67 1.37
C TYR A 234 3.67 -7.90 2.81
N GLY A 235 2.74 -8.07 3.74
CA GLY A 235 3.01 -8.21 5.17
C GLY A 235 2.86 -6.89 5.91
N SER A 236 1.88 -6.82 6.81
CA SER A 236 1.47 -5.59 7.53
C SER A 236 0.94 -4.48 6.61
N ASN A 237 0.22 -4.83 5.55
CA ASN A 237 -0.29 -3.83 4.60
C ASN A 237 -1.40 -2.96 5.22
N SER A 238 -2.15 -3.52 6.17
CA SER A 238 -3.14 -2.82 7.01
C SER A 238 -2.63 -1.52 7.63
N ARG A 239 -1.35 -1.41 8.01
CA ARG A 239 -0.79 -0.16 8.59
C ARG A 239 -0.84 1.03 7.61
N PHE A 240 -0.91 0.76 6.31
CA PHE A 240 -0.94 1.78 5.27
C PHE A 240 -2.35 2.28 4.95
N SER A 241 -3.39 1.72 5.57
CA SER A 241 -4.74 2.32 5.51
C SER A 241 -4.84 3.56 6.40
N PHE A 242 -4.03 3.63 7.47
CA PHE A 242 -4.10 4.69 8.49
C PHE A 242 -4.02 6.12 7.93
N PRO A 243 -3.11 6.47 6.99
CA PRO A 243 -3.06 7.80 6.39
C PRO A 243 -4.34 8.18 5.61
N TYR A 244 -5.12 7.21 5.15
CA TYR A 244 -6.37 7.43 4.42
C TYR A 244 -7.60 7.40 5.33
N PHE A 245 -7.45 6.95 6.58
CA PHE A 245 -8.58 6.67 7.47
C PHE A 245 -9.48 7.89 7.71
N SER A 246 -8.89 9.09 7.85
CA SER A 246 -9.66 10.33 7.96
C SER A 246 -10.51 10.64 6.72
N LEU A 247 -9.99 10.34 5.52
CA LEU A 247 -10.73 10.52 4.25
C LEU A 247 -11.86 9.49 4.12
N ILE A 248 -11.56 8.24 4.52
CA ILE A 248 -12.52 7.13 4.56
C ILE A 248 -13.71 7.49 5.48
N ILE A 249 -13.41 7.91 6.71
CA ILE A 249 -14.41 8.37 7.69
C ILE A 249 -15.26 9.49 7.09
N TYR A 250 -14.61 10.57 6.64
CA TYR A 250 -15.31 11.73 6.08
C TYR A 250 -16.28 11.33 4.96
N PHE A 251 -15.83 10.50 4.02
CA PHE A 251 -16.66 10.04 2.91
C PHE A 251 -17.85 9.19 3.37
N VAL A 252 -17.64 8.28 4.32
CA VAL A 252 -18.72 7.44 4.89
C VAL A 252 -19.76 8.30 5.59
N PHE A 253 -19.34 9.23 6.45
CA PHE A 253 -20.25 10.12 7.18
C PHE A 253 -21.12 10.96 6.24
N ILE A 254 -20.54 11.58 5.21
CA ILE A 254 -21.32 12.39 4.25
C ILE A 254 -22.36 11.54 3.51
N ASN A 255 -21.99 10.33 3.09
CA ASN A 255 -22.93 9.45 2.40
C ASN A 255 -24.07 8.98 3.31
N LEU A 256 -23.80 8.72 4.59
CA LEU A 256 -24.82 8.41 5.59
C LEU A 256 -25.79 9.57 5.83
N PHE A 257 -25.26 10.78 6.02
CA PHE A 257 -26.10 11.97 6.20
C PHE A 257 -26.97 12.24 4.97
N THR A 258 -26.42 12.07 3.77
CA THR A 258 -27.15 12.27 2.51
C THR A 258 -28.27 11.24 2.30
N LEU A 259 -28.10 10.01 2.78
CA LEU A 259 -29.17 9.00 2.76
C LEU A 259 -30.29 9.35 3.72
N LYS A 260 -29.94 9.80 4.93
CA LYS A 260 -30.93 10.19 5.96
C LYS A 260 -31.80 11.36 5.49
N THR A 261 -31.20 12.39 4.89
CA THR A 261 -31.95 13.56 4.40
C THR A 261 -32.89 13.23 3.25
N LYS A 262 -32.50 12.31 2.35
CA LYS A 262 -33.38 11.84 1.27
C LYS A 262 -34.58 11.06 1.79
N ASN A 263 -34.38 10.20 2.78
CA ASN A 263 -35.48 9.43 3.35
C ASN A 263 -36.46 10.32 4.12
N ALA A 264 -35.96 11.36 4.81
CA ALA A 264 -36.80 12.34 5.51
C ALA A 264 -37.59 13.27 4.56
N ALA A 265 -37.15 13.43 3.30
CA ALA A 265 -37.87 14.20 2.29
C ALA A 265 -38.96 13.39 1.56
N HIS A 266 -39.06 12.08 1.81
CA HIS A 266 -40.04 11.17 1.22
C HIS A 266 -41.07 10.63 2.24
N THR A 267 -41.04 11.14 3.46
CA THR A 267 -42.03 10.93 4.54
C THR A 267 -42.76 12.22 4.81
#